data_AF-A0A536XT34-F1
#
_entry.id   AF-A0A536XT34-F1
#
_cell.length_a   1.000
_cell.length_b   1.000
_cell.length_c   1.000
_cell.angle_alpha   90.00
_cell.angle_beta   90.00
_cell.angle_gamma   90.00
#
_symmetry.space_group_name_H-M   'P 1'
#
loop_
_entity.id
_entity.type
_entity.pdbx_description
1 polymer ?
#
loop_
_entity_poly.entity_id
_entity_poly.type
_entity_poly.pdbx_seq_one_letter_code
_entity_poly.pdbx_strand_id
1 'polypeptide(L)'
;MGMLVTVTPLYATARGLGESYIGLVLGANSILVAALALPVATRIEAQGPFRLLGAAAAIIAAALGCFALIPGAAAALLIGTVVYSFGEVVFSSAVPAGVARLAPAGRRGAYQGAWTLVASLSLGSALALSGAISKAADWPSAWLACAVLTAAAAVALHSLRQRFAPAA
;
A
#
# COMPACT_ATOMS: atom_id res chain seq x y z
N MET A 1 2.91 2.71 5.77
CA MET A 1 2.11 2.83 7.01
C MET A 1 0.86 3.70 6.89
N GLY A 2 0.83 4.76 6.06
CA GLY A 2 -0.24 5.77 6.15
C GLY A 2 -1.61 5.40 5.54
N MET A 3 -1.69 4.53 4.53
CA MET A 3 -2.90 4.41 3.71
C MET A 3 -4.01 3.57 4.35
N LEU A 4 -3.70 2.44 5.00
CA LEU A 4 -4.70 1.66 5.73
C LEU A 4 -5.27 2.43 6.91
N VAL A 5 -4.39 3.05 7.70
CA VAL A 5 -4.75 3.74 8.95
C VAL A 5 -5.67 4.94 8.71
N THR A 6 -5.63 5.51 7.50
CA THR A 6 -6.43 6.70 7.17
C THR A 6 -7.81 6.37 6.61
N VAL A 7 -7.94 5.36 5.75
CA VAL A 7 -9.22 5.07 5.05
C VAL A 7 -10.03 3.97 5.73
N THR A 8 -9.38 2.95 6.30
CA THR A 8 -10.08 1.78 6.84
C THR A 8 -10.89 2.04 8.11
N PRO A 9 -10.50 2.92 9.05
CA PRO A 9 -11.37 3.29 10.17
C PRO A 9 -12.64 3.98 9.69
N LEU A 10 -12.52 4.87 8.70
CA LEU A 10 -13.68 5.59 8.15
C LEU A 10 -14.69 4.62 7.53
N TYR A 11 -14.20 3.63 6.78
CA TYR A 11 -15.02 2.55 6.22
C TYR A 11 -15.66 1.69 7.33
N ALA A 12 -14.89 1.32 8.36
CA ALA A 12 -15.35 0.45 9.43
C ALA A 12 -16.41 1.13 10.31
N THR A 13 -16.20 2.40 10.68
CA THR A 13 -17.18 3.21 11.40
C THR A 13 -18.45 3.42 10.57
N ALA A 14 -18.32 3.69 9.26
CA ALA A 14 -19.47 3.81 8.35
C ALA A 14 -20.30 2.51 8.23
N ARG A 15 -19.71 1.36 8.53
CA ARG A 15 -20.37 0.05 8.56
C ARG A 15 -20.79 -0.40 9.96
N GLY A 16 -20.72 0.49 10.95
CA GLY A 16 -21.17 0.23 12.32
C GLY A 16 -20.27 -0.71 13.13
N LEU A 17 -19.00 -0.89 12.73
CA LEU A 17 -18.06 -1.68 13.51
C LEU A 17 -17.64 -0.92 14.78
N GLY A 18 -17.57 -1.63 15.91
CA GLY A 18 -17.12 -1.06 17.16
C GLY A 18 -15.66 -0.60 17.10
N GLU A 19 -15.38 0.57 17.67
CA GLU A 19 -14.05 1.19 17.70
C GLU A 19 -12.98 0.26 18.31
N SER A 20 -13.38 -0.55 19.30
CA SER A 20 -12.50 -1.53 19.95
C SER A 20 -11.98 -2.60 18.98
N TYR A 21 -12.83 -3.06 18.04
CA TYR A 21 -12.43 -4.02 17.01
C TYR A 21 -11.49 -3.39 15.98
N ILE A 22 -11.79 -2.16 15.57
CA ILE A 22 -10.96 -1.38 14.64
C ILE A 22 -9.56 -1.21 15.25
N GLY A 23 -9.48 -0.74 16.50
CA GLY A 23 -8.23 -0.58 17.23
C GLY A 23 -7.43 -1.88 17.36
N LEU A 24 -8.09 -3.01 17.64
CA LEU A 24 -7.46 -4.34 17.69
C LEU A 24 -6.83 -4.75 16.35
N VAL A 25 -7.58 -4.60 15.24
CA VAL A 25 -7.09 -4.97 13.91
C VAL A 25 -5.90 -4.09 13.50
N LEU A 26 -5.99 -2.78 13.73
CA LEU A 26 -4.91 -1.83 13.43
C LEU A 26 -3.67 -2.02 14.33
N GLY A 27 -3.89 -2.34 15.62
CA GLY A 27 -2.81 -2.67 16.54
C GLY A 27 -2.08 -3.96 16.14
N ALA A 28 -2.82 -5.02 15.81
CA ALA A 28 -2.27 -6.28 15.35
C ALA A 28 -1.49 -6.12 14.03
N ASN A 29 -2.01 -5.32 13.10
CA ASN A 29 -1.31 -4.93 11.88
C ASN A 29 0.04 -4.26 12.16
N SER A 30 0.09 -3.33 13.12
CA SER A 30 1.32 -2.62 13.46
C SER A 30 2.41 -3.58 13.97
N ILE A 31 2.04 -4.55 14.80
CA ILE A 31 2.95 -5.60 15.29
C ILE A 31 3.43 -6.48 14.13
N LEU A 32 2.51 -6.90 13.26
CA LEU A 32 2.82 -7.74 12.10
C LEU A 32 3.82 -7.04 11.17
N VAL A 33 3.56 -5.77 10.83
CA VAL A 33 4.44 -5.01 9.94
C VAL A 33 5.80 -4.75 10.60
N ALA A 34 5.83 -4.41 11.89
CA ALA A 34 7.09 -4.21 12.62
C ALA A 34 7.95 -5.49 12.65
N ALA A 35 7.33 -6.65 12.88
CA ALA A 35 8.01 -7.94 12.88
C ALA A 35 8.53 -8.33 11.48
N LEU A 36 7.77 -7.99 10.43
CA LEU A 36 8.14 -8.30 9.05
C LEU A 36 9.10 -7.27 8.41
N ALA A 37 9.20 -6.05 8.95
CA ALA A 37 10.01 -4.98 8.37
C ALA A 37 11.49 -5.36 8.20
N LEU A 38 12.11 -5.88 9.27
CA LEU A 38 13.51 -6.31 9.25
C LEU A 38 13.79 -7.47 8.26
N PRO A 39 13.07 -8.62 8.31
CA PRO A 39 13.35 -9.74 7.42
C PRO A 39 13.00 -9.45 5.95
N VAL A 40 12.08 -8.54 5.69
CA VAL A 40 11.73 -8.12 4.32
C VAL A 40 12.75 -7.13 3.77
N ALA A 41 13.20 -6.17 4.57
CA ALA A 41 14.24 -5.22 4.17
C ALA A 41 15.54 -5.94 3.77
N THR A 42 16.00 -6.90 4.57
CA THR A 42 17.23 -7.67 4.26
C THR A 42 17.10 -8.50 2.98
N ARG A 43 15.93 -9.10 2.73
CA ARG A 43 15.68 -9.83 1.46
C ARG A 43 15.62 -8.91 0.25
N ILE A 44 15.08 -7.70 0.39
CA ILE A 44 15.00 -6.71 -0.70
C ILE A 44 16.39 -6.22 -1.10
N GLU A 45 17.28 -5.97 -0.13
CA GLU A 45 18.67 -5.60 -0.40
C GLU A 45 19.40 -6.67 -1.22
N ALA A 46 19.16 -7.96 -0.93
CA ALA A 46 19.78 -9.08 -1.63
C ALA A 46 19.24 -9.32 -3.06
N GLN A 47 17.93 -9.12 -3.30
CA GLN A 47 17.29 -9.46 -4.58
C GLN A 47 17.11 -8.27 -5.54
N GLY A 48 17.28 -7.05 -5.03
CA GLY A 48 17.09 -5.81 -5.76
C GLY A 48 15.65 -5.28 -5.67
N PRO A 49 15.47 -3.95 -5.43
CA PRO A 49 14.17 -3.37 -5.09
C PRO A 49 13.11 -3.52 -6.19
N PHE A 50 13.52 -3.44 -7.46
CA PHE A 50 12.59 -3.43 -8.60
C PHE A 50 11.89 -4.77 -8.87
N ARG A 51 12.45 -5.90 -8.45
CA ARG A 51 11.82 -7.22 -8.69
C ARG A 51 10.62 -7.47 -7.78
N LEU A 52 10.67 -6.96 -6.55
CA LEU A 52 9.65 -7.19 -5.52
C LEU A 52 8.52 -6.15 -5.56
N LEU A 53 8.78 -4.98 -6.15
CA LEU A 53 7.82 -3.87 -6.30
C LEU A 53 6.53 -4.26 -7.05
N GLY A 54 6.65 -5.00 -8.15
CA GLY A 54 5.48 -5.45 -8.92
C GLY A 54 4.62 -6.46 -8.14
N ALA A 55 5.26 -7.39 -7.43
CA ALA A 55 4.56 -8.36 -6.59
C ALA A 55 3.86 -7.68 -5.40
N ALA A 56 4.52 -6.71 -4.76
CA ALA A 56 3.94 -5.92 -3.68
C ALA A 56 2.69 -5.16 -4.15
N ALA A 57 2.77 -4.49 -5.30
CA ALA A 57 1.63 -3.76 -5.86
C ALA A 57 0.46 -4.69 -6.21
N ALA A 58 0.72 -5.91 -6.68
CA ALA A 58 -0.32 -6.91 -6.93
C ALA A 58 -1.00 -7.39 -5.63
N ILE A 59 -0.23 -7.61 -4.56
CA ILE A 59 -0.77 -7.96 -3.24
C ILE A 59 -1.64 -6.83 -2.69
N ILE A 60 -1.20 -5.57 -2.83
CA ILE A 60 -1.99 -4.41 -2.42
C ILE A 60 -3.29 -4.34 -3.23
N ALA A 61 -3.24 -4.53 -4.55
CA ALA A 61 -4.45 -4.54 -5.39
C ALA A 61 -5.43 -5.65 -4.97
N ALA A 62 -4.92 -6.85 -4.67
CA ALA A 62 -5.74 -7.95 -4.16
C ALA A 62 -6.38 -7.61 -2.80
N ALA A 63 -5.64 -6.98 -1.89
CA ALA A 63 -6.16 -6.54 -0.60
C ALA A 63 -7.30 -5.52 -0.76
N LEU A 64 -7.13 -4.54 -1.66
CA LEU A 64 -8.18 -3.57 -2.01
C LEU A 64 -9.42 -4.26 -2.59
N GLY A 65 -9.23 -5.29 -3.42
CA GLY A 65 -10.31 -6.14 -3.92
C GLY A 65 -11.05 -6.89 -2.81
N CYS A 66 -10.33 -7.38 -1.79
CA CYS A 66 -10.93 -8.03 -0.62
C CYS A 66 -11.88 -7.09 0.14
N PHE A 67 -11.55 -5.80 0.26
CA PHE A 67 -12.43 -4.82 0.90
C PHE A 67 -13.75 -4.60 0.16
N ALA A 68 -13.77 -4.81 -1.16
CA ALA A 68 -14.97 -4.68 -1.98
C ALA A 68 -15.79 -5.97 -2.10
N LEU A 69 -15.13 -7.13 -2.20
CA LEU A 69 -15.76 -8.40 -2.57
C LEU A 69 -16.22 -9.24 -1.38
N ILE A 70 -15.68 -9.03 -0.17
CA ILE A 70 -16.01 -9.87 1.00
C ILE A 70 -17.32 -9.38 1.63
N PRO A 71 -18.37 -10.22 1.69
CA PRO A 71 -19.59 -9.90 2.42
C PRO A 71 -19.31 -9.93 3.93
N GLY A 72 -19.33 -8.75 4.57
CA GLY A 72 -19.12 -8.59 6.00
C GLY A 72 -17.94 -7.67 6.32
N ALA A 73 -18.24 -6.49 6.91
CA ALA A 73 -17.26 -5.45 7.16
C ALA A 73 -16.12 -5.91 8.09
N ALA A 74 -16.39 -6.76 9.08
CA ALA A 74 -15.39 -7.26 10.02
C ALA A 74 -14.36 -8.19 9.33
N ALA A 75 -14.83 -9.19 8.60
CA ALA A 75 -13.96 -10.11 7.86
C ALA A 75 -13.18 -9.40 6.75
N ALA A 76 -13.84 -8.48 6.04
CA ALA A 76 -13.18 -7.64 5.03
C ALA A 76 -12.07 -6.79 5.65
N LEU A 77 -12.32 -6.18 6.81
CA LEU A 77 -11.33 -5.38 7.53
C LEU A 77 -10.13 -6.23 7.95
N LEU A 78 -10.36 -7.38 8.57
CA LEU A 78 -9.28 -8.24 9.06
C LEU A 78 -8.45 -8.83 7.91
N ILE A 79 -9.10 -9.46 6.94
CA ILE A 79 -8.40 -10.12 5.81
C ILE A 79 -7.72 -9.06 4.94
N GLY A 80 -8.43 -7.99 4.59
CA GLY A 80 -7.89 -6.89 3.78
C GLY A 80 -6.68 -6.25 4.44
N THR A 81 -6.74 -6.01 5.76
CA THR A 81 -5.60 -5.45 6.50
C THR A 81 -4.41 -6.41 6.51
N VAL A 82 -4.61 -7.69 6.80
CA VAL A 82 -3.53 -8.68 6.81
C VAL A 82 -2.86 -8.79 5.44
N VAL A 83 -3.64 -8.96 4.37
CA VAL A 83 -3.10 -9.08 3.01
C VAL A 83 -2.37 -7.79 2.60
N TYR A 84 -2.96 -6.63 2.90
CA TYR A 84 -2.33 -5.35 2.61
C TYR A 84 -1.00 -5.20 3.37
N SER A 85 -0.92 -5.65 4.62
CA SER A 85 0.31 -5.59 5.44
C SER A 85 1.51 -6.20 4.71
N PHE A 86 1.32 -7.37 4.10
CA PHE A 86 2.40 -8.04 3.38
C PHE A 86 2.90 -7.21 2.20
N GLY A 87 1.98 -6.65 1.41
CA GLY A 87 2.34 -5.77 0.30
C GLY A 87 2.99 -4.47 0.76
N GLU A 88 2.48 -3.89 1.85
CA GLU A 88 2.95 -2.66 2.44
C GLU A 88 4.38 -2.76 2.97
N VAL A 89 4.71 -3.84 3.68
CA VAL A 89 6.08 -4.04 4.20
C VAL A 89 7.08 -4.04 3.05
N VAL A 90 6.77 -4.79 1.99
CA VAL A 90 7.64 -4.88 0.82
C VAL A 90 7.75 -3.52 0.13
N PHE A 91 6.64 -2.81 -0.06
CA PHE A 91 6.63 -1.50 -0.69
C PHE A 91 7.41 -0.45 0.12
N SER A 92 7.22 -0.44 1.45
CA SER A 92 7.86 0.51 2.37
C SER A 92 9.38 0.34 2.42
N SER A 93 9.90 -0.86 2.17
CA SER A 93 11.33 -1.12 2.09
C SER A 93 11.89 -0.96 0.66
N ALA A 94 11.13 -1.38 -0.36
CA ALA A 94 11.60 -1.38 -1.75
C ALA A 94 11.63 0.00 -2.39
N VAL A 95 10.64 0.87 -2.11
CA VAL A 95 10.56 2.18 -2.75
C VAL A 95 11.70 3.11 -2.32
N PRO A 96 12.00 3.30 -1.02
CA PRO A 96 13.12 4.15 -0.61
C PRO A 96 14.45 3.64 -1.16
N ALA A 97 14.65 2.32 -1.20
CA ALA A 97 15.84 1.72 -1.81
C ALA A 97 15.92 1.97 -3.33
N GLY A 98 14.79 1.87 -4.04
CA GLY A 98 14.70 2.20 -5.46
C GLY A 98 15.01 3.67 -5.75
N VAL A 99 14.41 4.59 -4.98
CA VAL A 99 14.65 6.04 -5.07
C VAL A 99 16.13 6.37 -4.80
N ALA A 100 16.74 5.73 -3.80
CA ALA A 100 18.15 5.92 -3.49
C ALA A 100 19.09 5.41 -4.59
N ARG A 101 18.72 4.34 -5.31
CA ARG A 101 19.48 3.81 -6.46
C ARG A 101 19.36 4.69 -7.70
N LEU A 102 18.23 5.36 -7.90
CA LEU A 102 18.01 6.29 -9.02
C LEU A 102 18.63 7.68 -8.76
N ALA A 103 18.89 8.03 -7.50
CA ALA A 103 19.44 9.32 -7.14
C ALA A 103 20.94 9.46 -7.54
N PRO A 104 21.34 10.58 -8.15
CA PRO A 104 22.75 10.91 -8.36
C PRO A 104 23.55 10.92 -7.06
N ALA A 105 24.86 10.65 -7.14
CA ALA A 105 25.77 10.72 -5.99
C ALA A 105 25.64 12.07 -5.27
N GLY A 106 25.48 12.05 -3.94
CA GLY A 106 25.29 13.25 -3.11
C GLY A 106 23.87 13.86 -3.10
N ARG A 107 22.94 13.42 -3.96
CA ARG A 107 21.55 13.97 -4.02
C ARG A 107 20.48 13.03 -3.48
N ARG A 108 20.88 11.95 -2.80
CA ARG A 108 19.96 10.96 -2.20
C ARG A 108 18.94 11.61 -1.26
N GLY A 109 19.37 12.56 -0.43
CA GLY A 109 18.46 13.28 0.49
C GLY A 109 17.37 14.07 -0.24
N ALA A 110 17.70 14.75 -1.35
CA ALA A 110 16.73 15.50 -2.15
C ALA A 110 15.72 14.58 -2.85
N TYR A 111 16.17 13.43 -3.36
CA TYR A 111 15.29 12.43 -3.97
C TYR A 111 14.35 11.76 -2.94
N GLN A 112 14.85 11.46 -1.74
CA GLN A 112 14.01 10.98 -0.65
C GLN A 112 13.00 12.04 -0.19
N GLY A 113 13.41 13.31 -0.13
CA GLY A 113 12.49 14.42 0.17
C GLY A 113 11.39 14.57 -0.87
N ALA A 114 11.73 14.48 -2.16
CA ALA A 114 10.75 14.50 -3.24
C ALA A 114 9.78 13.30 -3.17
N TRP A 115 10.30 12.11 -2.87
CA TRP A 115 9.46 10.93 -2.64
C TRP A 115 8.48 11.13 -1.48
N THR A 116 8.94 11.68 -0.35
CA THR A 116 8.07 12.00 0.79
C THR A 116 6.98 13.00 0.40
N LEU A 117 7.29 14.01 -0.42
CA LEU A 117 6.31 14.97 -0.90
C LEU A 117 5.22 14.30 -1.75
N VAL A 118 5.63 13.44 -2.69
CA VAL A 118 4.72 12.65 -3.54
C VAL A 118 3.85 11.73 -2.69
N ALA A 119 4.43 11.07 -1.70
CA ALA A 119 3.71 10.20 -0.78
C ALA A 119 2.65 10.97 0.03
N SER A 120 2.99 12.14 0.56
CA SER A 120 2.05 13.00 1.30
C SER A 120 0.89 13.48 0.41
N LEU A 121 1.18 13.91 -0.82
CA LEU A 121 0.16 14.31 -1.78
C LEU A 121 -0.76 13.14 -2.16
N SER A 122 -0.18 11.95 -2.34
CA SER A 122 -0.93 10.73 -2.62
C SER A 122 -1.86 10.37 -1.46
N LEU A 123 -1.41 10.51 -0.21
CA LEU A 123 -2.22 10.25 0.98
C LEU A 123 -3.43 11.19 1.06
N GLY A 124 -3.20 12.49 0.85
CA GLY A 124 -4.26 13.50 0.89
C GLY A 124 -5.29 13.33 -0.23
N SER A 125 -4.82 13.08 -1.45
CA SER A 125 -5.69 12.84 -2.61
C SER A 125 -6.48 11.53 -2.48
N ALA A 126 -5.87 10.46 -1.96
CA ALA A 126 -6.56 9.18 -1.72
C ALA A 126 -7.72 9.34 -0.75
N LEU A 127 -7.54 10.09 0.34
CA LEU A 127 -8.61 10.40 1.30
C LEU A 127 -9.74 11.22 0.66
N ALA A 128 -9.39 12.29 -0.06
CA ALA A 128 -10.36 13.15 -0.72
C ALA A 128 -11.18 12.38 -1.79
N LEU A 129 -10.52 11.60 -2.64
CA LEU A 129 -11.20 10.78 -3.65
C LEU A 129 -12.04 9.68 -3.02
N SER A 130 -11.52 8.93 -2.03
CA SER A 130 -12.27 7.85 -1.39
C SER A 130 -13.51 8.39 -0.67
N GLY A 131 -13.39 9.55 -0.01
CA GLY A 131 -14.51 10.25 0.62
C GLY A 131 -15.54 10.78 -0.38
N ALA A 132 -15.10 11.27 -1.55
CA ALA A 132 -16.00 11.74 -2.60
C ALA A 132 -16.74 10.58 -3.29
N ILE A 133 -16.02 9.51 -3.64
CA ILE A 133 -16.59 8.35 -4.33
C ILE A 133 -17.54 7.59 -3.42
N SER A 134 -17.19 7.40 -2.14
CA SER A 134 -18.07 6.74 -1.17
C SER A 134 -19.42 7.46 -0.99
N LYS A 135 -19.45 8.79 -1.12
CA LYS A 135 -20.69 9.57 -1.09
C LYS A 135 -21.52 9.44 -2.38
N ALA A 136 -20.90 9.16 -3.52
CA ALA A 136 -21.55 9.16 -4.82
C ALA A 136 -21.99 7.77 -5.32
N ALA A 137 -21.23 6.71 -5.01
CA ALA A 137 -21.38 5.39 -5.65
C ALA A 137 -21.18 4.20 -4.69
N ASP A 138 -21.33 4.42 -3.39
CA ASP A 138 -21.07 3.45 -2.31
C ASP A 138 -19.60 3.06 -2.11
N TRP A 139 -19.28 2.61 -0.89
CA TRP A 139 -17.94 2.18 -0.51
C TRP A 139 -17.31 1.07 -1.38
N PRO A 140 -18.03 0.02 -1.82
CA PRO A 140 -17.42 -1.05 -2.62
C PRO A 140 -16.87 -0.58 -3.97
N SER A 141 -17.52 0.41 -4.60
CA SER A 141 -17.07 0.95 -5.89
C SER A 141 -15.78 1.77 -5.74
N ALA A 142 -15.64 2.52 -4.63
CA ALA A 142 -14.40 3.24 -4.30
C ALA A 142 -13.23 2.26 -4.15
N TRP A 143 -13.44 1.17 -3.41
CA TRP A 143 -12.43 0.12 -3.24
C TRP A 143 -12.09 -0.59 -4.55
N LEU A 144 -13.08 -0.89 -5.40
CA LEU A 144 -12.85 -1.48 -6.73
C LEU A 144 -12.07 -0.53 -7.66
N ALA A 145 -12.42 0.75 -7.69
CA ALA A 145 -11.70 1.74 -8.51
C ALA A 145 -10.24 1.83 -8.08
N CYS A 146 -9.98 1.89 -6.76
CA CYS A 146 -8.62 1.84 -6.21
C CYS A 146 -7.91 0.52 -6.53
N ALA A 147 -8.60 -0.63 -6.43
CA ALA A 147 -8.03 -1.93 -6.77
C ALA A 147 -7.61 -2.00 -8.24
N VAL A 148 -8.46 -1.53 -9.17
CA VAL A 148 -8.17 -1.52 -10.61
C VAL A 148 -7.01 -0.58 -10.93
N LEU A 149 -7.00 0.64 -10.37
CA LEU A 149 -5.88 1.57 -10.53
C LEU A 149 -4.57 1.00 -10.01
N THR A 150 -4.60 0.35 -8.85
CA THR A 150 -3.42 -0.28 -8.24
C THR A 150 -2.95 -1.49 -9.05
N ALA A 151 -3.88 -2.28 -9.59
CA ALA A 151 -3.56 -3.41 -10.48
C ALA A 151 -2.91 -2.91 -11.78
N ALA A 152 -3.42 -1.84 -12.38
CA ALA A 152 -2.80 -1.22 -13.56
C ALA A 152 -1.38 -0.72 -13.26
N ALA A 153 -1.18 -0.09 -12.10
CA ALA A 153 0.14 0.32 -11.64
C ALA A 153 1.08 -0.88 -11.39
N ALA A 154 0.56 -1.97 -10.83
CA ALA A 154 1.32 -3.21 -10.62
C ALA A 154 1.81 -3.80 -11.95
N VAL A 155 0.94 -3.83 -12.97
CA VAL A 155 1.29 -4.29 -14.32
C VAL A 155 2.33 -3.37 -14.95
N ALA A 156 2.17 -2.05 -14.83
CA ALA A 156 3.14 -1.07 -15.35
C ALA A 156 4.51 -1.22 -14.68
N LEU A 157 4.55 -1.39 -13.35
CA LEU A 157 5.80 -1.63 -12.61
C LEU A 157 6.43 -2.97 -13.00
N HIS A 158 5.61 -4.01 -13.22
CA HIS A 158 6.10 -5.31 -13.66
C HIS A 158 6.65 -5.29 -15.10
N SER A 159 6.03 -4.55 -16.02
CA SER A 159 6.51 -4.44 -17.40
C SER A 159 7.74 -3.54 -17.52
N LEU A 160 7.78 -2.44 -16.76
CA LEU A 160 8.92 -1.52 -16.72
C LEU A 160 10.11 -2.06 -15.92
N ARG A 161 9.95 -3.16 -15.17
CA ARG A 161 11.04 -3.76 -14.36
C ARG A 161 12.31 -4.03 -15.17
N GLN A 162 12.17 -4.38 -16.45
CA GLN A 162 13.31 -4.67 -17.33
C GLN A 162 14.05 -3.41 -17.78
N ARG A 163 13.39 -2.24 -17.80
CA ARG A 163 14.05 -0.95 -18.11
C ARG A 163 14.88 -0.41 -16.96
N PHE A 164 14.59 -0.84 -15.73
CA PHE A 164 15.33 -0.46 -14.52
C PHE A 164 16.31 -1.55 -14.06
N ALA A 165 16.36 -2.69 -14.74
CA ALA A 165 17.44 -3.64 -14.56
C ALA A 165 18.73 -3.02 -15.13
N PRO A 166 19.84 -2.96 -14.36
CA PRO A 166 21.09 -2.47 -14.91
C PRO A 166 21.46 -3.31 -16.14
N ALA A 167 21.86 -2.65 -17.23
CA ALA A 167 22.49 -3.30 -18.36
C ALA A 167 23.65 -4.15 -17.82
N ALA A 168 23.63 -5.44 -18.15
CA ALA A 168 24.68 -6.39 -17.81
C ALA A 168 26.00 -5.98 -18.50
#